data_AF-A0AAP0K8V7-F1
#
_entry.id   AF-A0AAP0K8V7-F1
#
_cell.length_a   1.000
_cell.length_b   1.000
_cell.length_c   1.000
_cell.angle_alpha   90.00
_cell.angle_beta   90.00
_cell.angle_gamma   90.00
#
_symmetry.space_group_name_H-M   'P 1'
#
loop_
_entity.id
_entity.type
_entity.pdbx_description
1 polymer ?
#
loop_
_entity_poly.entity_id
_entity_poly.type
_entity_poly.pdbx_seq_one_letter_code
_entity_poly.pdbx_strand_id
1 'polypeptide(L)'
;MEAVVGFGCSIGGAPHRPLATNSSSSSSSCFIVGRGSRRGTTPAAGIINLITTTTTTTTSITCGIAEPSGEPAPLGQKTRYKDGLLEKMFMGLFARKMDKYSSSSSSSSQGNNNIGGGLLDYDYDKFVEVSKKVMQGRSRKQQQQVVREVLLSMLPPGAPAQFRKLFPPTKWAEEFNAALTVPFFHWLVGPSEVVEVEVNGEKQRSGVHIKKCRYLENSGCVGMCVNMCKIPTQDFFTNEFGLPLTMIPNFEDMSCEMIYGQTPPPIEEDPAMLQPCYTTMCQFNGKSQF
;
A
#
# COMPACT_ATOMS: atom_id res chain seq x y z
N MET A 1 23.28 40.14 32.61
CA MET A 1 22.51 40.52 31.40
C MET A 1 22.18 39.21 30.70
N GLU A 2 21.16 38.51 31.19
CA GLU A 2 19.74 38.65 30.78
C GLU A 2 19.54 38.16 29.33
N ALA A 3 18.59 37.29 28.97
CA ALA A 3 17.36 36.90 29.64
C ALA A 3 16.99 35.43 29.32
N VAL A 4 16.54 34.71 30.34
CA VAL A 4 15.76 33.48 30.24
C VAL A 4 14.30 33.91 30.19
N VAL A 5 13.62 33.69 29.07
CA VAL A 5 12.17 33.88 28.97
C VAL A 5 11.50 32.52 29.14
N GLY A 6 11.09 32.25 30.36
CA GLY A 6 10.15 31.17 30.67
C GLY A 6 8.72 31.63 30.43
N PHE A 7 7.93 30.82 29.73
CA PHE A 7 6.48 30.89 29.77
C PHE A 7 5.94 29.55 30.27
N GLY A 8 5.34 29.59 31.45
CA GLY A 8 4.43 28.58 31.96
C GLY A 8 2.98 29.02 31.80
N CYS A 9 2.09 28.05 31.60
CA CYS A 9 0.68 28.11 31.99
C CYS A 9 0.20 26.66 32.09
N SER A 10 0.05 26.13 33.31
CA SER A 10 -1.15 26.15 34.16
C SER A 10 -2.19 25.13 33.75
N ILE A 11 -2.27 24.11 34.61
CA ILE A 11 -3.21 23.00 34.63
C ILE A 11 -4.41 23.47 35.44
N GLY A 12 -5.60 23.48 34.85
CA GLY A 12 -6.85 23.78 35.53
C GLY A 12 -7.92 22.77 35.13
N GLY A 13 -8.27 21.87 36.04
CA GLY A 13 -9.40 20.96 35.89
C GLY A 13 -10.60 21.44 36.71
N ALA A 14 -11.80 21.22 36.18
CA ALA A 14 -13.02 20.89 36.93
C ALA A 14 -14.15 20.48 35.96
N PRO A 15 -15.13 19.67 36.41
CA PRO A 15 -15.87 18.72 35.57
C PRO A 15 -17.33 19.14 35.29
N HIS A 16 -17.94 18.63 34.23
CA HIS A 16 -19.41 18.56 34.13
C HIS A 16 -19.91 17.30 33.40
N ARG A 17 -21.03 16.81 33.94
CA ARG A 17 -21.75 15.53 33.77
C ARG A 17 -22.32 15.22 32.37
N PRO A 18 -22.79 13.97 32.15
CA PRO A 18 -23.29 13.48 30.86
C PRO A 18 -24.78 13.79 30.65
N LEU A 19 -25.20 13.94 29.40
CA LEU A 19 -26.61 13.91 28.99
C LEU A 19 -26.90 12.72 28.08
N ALA A 20 -28.02 12.07 28.35
CA ALA A 20 -28.46 10.81 27.80
C ALA A 20 -29.18 10.94 26.43
N THR A 21 -29.09 9.86 25.67
CA THR A 21 -30.08 9.24 24.75
C THR A 21 -31.07 10.12 23.99
N ASN A 22 -31.11 9.96 22.65
CA ASN A 22 -32.37 9.66 21.98
C ASN A 22 -32.19 8.88 20.67
N SER A 23 -32.95 7.81 20.57
CA SER A 23 -33.24 7.02 19.38
C SER A 23 -34.27 7.72 18.50
N SER A 24 -34.07 7.73 17.18
CA SER A 24 -35.19 7.86 16.24
C SER A 24 -34.82 7.26 14.88
N SER A 25 -35.48 6.15 14.59
CA SER A 25 -35.68 5.58 13.26
C SER A 25 -36.39 6.56 12.34
N SER A 26 -35.93 6.71 11.10
CA SER A 26 -36.76 7.24 10.03
C SER A 26 -36.35 6.62 8.69
N SER A 27 -37.11 5.60 8.30
CA SER A 27 -37.28 5.19 6.91
C SER A 27 -37.90 6.34 6.13
N SER A 28 -37.42 6.61 4.92
CA SER A 28 -38.15 7.42 3.95
C SER A 28 -37.86 6.90 2.55
N SER A 29 -38.81 6.10 2.07
CA SER A 29 -39.05 5.85 0.67
C SER A 29 -39.47 7.16 -0.01
N CYS A 30 -38.91 7.46 -1.17
CA CYS A 30 -39.49 8.42 -2.10
C CYS A 30 -39.86 7.69 -3.40
N PHE A 31 -41.17 7.60 -3.64
CA PHE A 31 -41.79 7.25 -4.91
C PHE A 31 -42.33 8.53 -5.57
N ILE A 32 -42.77 8.35 -6.84
CA ILE A 32 -43.71 9.18 -7.64
C ILE A 32 -43.04 10.22 -8.54
N VAL A 33 -43.35 10.36 -9.84
CA VAL A 33 -44.24 9.69 -10.83
C VAL A 33 -43.81 10.21 -12.22
N GLY A 34 -44.09 9.47 -13.30
CA GLY A 34 -44.05 10.04 -14.66
C GLY A 34 -44.59 9.12 -15.74
N ARG A 35 -45.91 8.90 -15.76
CA ARG A 35 -46.65 8.17 -16.81
C ARG A 35 -46.69 8.98 -18.11
N GLY A 36 -46.44 8.33 -19.26
CA GLY A 36 -46.67 8.92 -20.57
C GLY A 36 -46.88 7.85 -21.65
N SER A 37 -48.14 7.47 -21.87
CA SER A 37 -48.59 6.61 -22.98
C SER A 37 -49.00 7.47 -24.16
N ARG A 38 -48.52 7.16 -25.38
CA ARG A 38 -49.20 7.46 -26.67
C ARG A 38 -48.65 6.56 -27.78
N ARG A 39 -49.57 5.85 -28.45
CA ARG A 39 -49.37 5.17 -29.74
C ARG A 39 -49.67 6.15 -30.87
N GLY A 40 -48.97 6.02 -31.99
CA GLY A 40 -49.38 6.58 -33.28
C GLY A 40 -48.26 6.69 -34.31
N THR A 41 -48.38 5.90 -35.39
CA THR A 41 -47.94 6.13 -36.79
C THR A 41 -46.44 6.08 -37.17
N THR A 42 -46.11 5.07 -37.98
CA THR A 42 -45.03 4.97 -39.00
C THR A 42 -45.34 5.84 -40.24
N PRO A 43 -44.46 5.93 -41.28
CA PRO A 43 -43.02 5.60 -41.41
C PRO A 43 -42.19 6.72 -42.08
N ALA A 44 -40.87 6.76 -41.88
CA ALA A 44 -39.92 7.27 -42.90
C ALA A 44 -38.48 6.88 -42.55
N ALA A 45 -37.76 6.44 -43.58
CA ALA A 45 -36.38 5.98 -43.55
C ALA A 45 -35.40 7.04 -43.02
N GLY A 46 -34.49 6.61 -42.15
CA GLY A 46 -33.34 7.40 -41.70
C GLY A 46 -32.26 6.45 -41.19
N ILE A 47 -31.14 6.39 -41.92
CA ILE A 47 -29.94 5.64 -41.56
C ILE A 47 -29.38 6.29 -40.29
N ILE A 48 -29.56 5.65 -39.14
CA ILE A 48 -28.92 6.07 -37.88
C ILE A 48 -27.67 5.20 -37.71
N ASN A 49 -26.51 5.84 -37.83
CA ASN A 49 -25.23 5.26 -37.43
C ASN A 49 -25.33 4.83 -35.96
N LEU A 50 -25.26 3.53 -35.73
CA LEU A 50 -25.15 2.94 -34.41
C LEU A 50 -23.75 3.25 -33.87
N ILE A 51 -23.60 4.39 -33.19
CA ILE A 51 -22.44 4.63 -32.34
C ILE A 51 -22.63 3.71 -31.14
N THR A 52 -22.04 2.51 -31.23
CA THR A 52 -21.91 1.61 -30.10
C THR A 52 -21.00 2.29 -29.09
N THR A 53 -21.59 3.00 -28.13
CA THR A 53 -20.87 3.46 -26.94
C THR A 53 -20.42 2.20 -26.19
N THR A 54 -19.19 1.79 -26.42
CA THR A 54 -18.53 0.78 -25.60
C THR A 54 -18.38 1.37 -24.22
N THR A 55 -19.32 1.04 -23.34
CA THR A 55 -19.16 1.24 -21.90
C THR A 55 -17.98 0.37 -21.49
N THR A 56 -16.81 0.99 -21.33
CA THR A 56 -15.63 0.33 -20.76
C THR A 56 -15.97 -0.01 -19.32
N THR A 57 -16.43 -1.24 -19.08
CA THR A 57 -16.64 -1.75 -17.74
C THR A 57 -15.26 -1.86 -17.10
N THR A 58 -14.90 -0.90 -16.25
CA THR A 58 -13.70 -0.97 -15.42
C THR A 58 -13.89 -2.17 -14.50
N THR A 59 -13.24 -3.29 -14.80
CA THR A 59 -13.26 -4.48 -13.95
C THR A 59 -12.53 -4.14 -12.66
N SER A 60 -13.25 -3.61 -11.68
CA SER A 60 -12.77 -3.43 -10.32
C SER A 60 -12.42 -4.82 -9.79
N ILE A 61 -11.13 -5.14 -9.74
CA ILE A 61 -10.65 -6.26 -8.94
C ILE A 61 -11.04 -5.89 -7.51
N THR A 62 -12.11 -6.49 -7.02
CA THR A 62 -12.53 -6.35 -5.61
C THR A 62 -11.40 -6.90 -4.78
N CYS A 63 -10.53 -6.01 -4.30
CA CYS A 63 -9.68 -6.29 -3.16
C CYS A 63 -10.57 -6.88 -2.07
N GLY A 64 -10.02 -7.78 -1.26
CA GLY A 64 -10.71 -8.28 -0.08
C GLY A 64 -10.89 -7.19 0.97
N ILE A 65 -11.50 -6.05 0.64
CA ILE A 65 -11.91 -5.02 1.60
C ILE A 65 -13.16 -5.54 2.30
N ALA A 66 -13.13 -5.50 3.63
CA ALA A 66 -14.25 -5.89 4.48
C ALA A 66 -15.14 -4.71 4.90
N GLU A 67 -14.80 -3.49 4.46
CA GLU A 67 -15.63 -2.31 4.67
C GLU A 67 -16.97 -2.43 3.91
N PRO A 68 -18.10 -1.97 4.48
CA PRO A 68 -19.41 -2.06 3.83
C PRO A 68 -19.48 -1.34 2.47
N SER A 69 -18.66 -0.30 2.28
CA SER A 69 -18.58 0.46 1.04
C SER A 69 -17.81 -0.26 -0.08
N GLY A 70 -17.00 -1.26 0.26
CA GLY A 70 -16.04 -1.87 -0.68
C GLY A 70 -14.84 -0.97 -1.03
N GLU A 71 -14.72 0.22 -0.41
CA GLU A 71 -13.62 1.17 -0.59
C GLU A 71 -12.77 1.26 0.69
N PRO A 72 -11.51 1.74 0.62
CA PRO A 72 -10.69 1.97 1.81
C PRO A 72 -11.40 2.80 2.87
N ALA A 73 -11.10 2.52 4.15
CA ALA A 73 -11.64 3.31 5.24
C ALA A 73 -11.15 4.77 5.13
N PRO A 74 -11.91 5.76 5.65
CA PRO A 74 -11.47 7.15 5.68
C PRO A 74 -10.11 7.34 6.37
N LEU A 75 -9.45 8.46 6.09
CA LEU A 75 -8.19 8.82 6.75
C LEU A 75 -8.37 8.87 8.28
N GLY A 76 -7.37 8.39 9.00
CA GLY A 76 -7.41 8.22 10.46
C GLY A 76 -8.08 6.93 10.95
N GLN A 77 -8.69 6.14 10.06
CA GLN A 77 -9.20 4.80 10.37
C GLN A 77 -8.44 3.74 9.57
N LYS A 78 -8.19 2.60 10.19
CA LYS A 78 -7.53 1.46 9.55
C LYS A 78 -8.54 0.69 8.71
N THR A 79 -8.20 0.46 7.45
CA THR A 79 -9.04 -0.30 6.52
C THR A 79 -9.06 -1.77 6.91
N ARG A 80 -10.25 -2.36 6.97
CA ARG A 80 -10.42 -3.78 7.25
C ARG A 80 -10.33 -4.58 5.96
N TYR A 81 -9.60 -5.69 6.02
CA TYR A 81 -9.44 -6.62 4.93
C TYR A 81 -9.85 -8.04 5.33
N LYS A 82 -10.36 -8.79 4.35
CA LYS A 82 -10.68 -10.22 4.41
C LYS A 82 -9.75 -10.95 3.45
N ASP A 83 -8.55 -11.28 3.94
CA ASP A 83 -7.56 -12.02 3.17
C ASP A 83 -8.00 -13.47 2.93
N GLY A 84 -7.86 -13.93 1.69
CA GLY A 84 -8.09 -15.31 1.31
C GLY A 84 -6.94 -16.24 1.72
N LEU A 85 -7.05 -17.50 1.32
CA LEU A 85 -6.09 -18.53 1.71
C LEU A 85 -4.72 -18.33 1.04
N LEU A 86 -4.71 -17.92 -0.22
CA LEU A 86 -3.50 -17.70 -1.00
C LEU A 86 -2.72 -16.50 -0.46
N GLU A 87 -3.42 -15.41 -0.15
CA GLU A 87 -2.84 -14.20 0.45
C GLU A 87 -2.18 -14.52 1.79
N LYS A 88 -2.88 -15.27 2.67
CA LYS A 88 -2.31 -15.74 3.94
C LYS A 88 -1.07 -16.60 3.76
N MET A 89 -1.10 -17.48 2.76
CA MET A 89 0.04 -18.31 2.41
C MET A 89 1.26 -17.47 1.98
N PHE A 90 1.06 -16.48 1.11
CA PHE A 90 2.13 -15.56 0.70
C PHE A 90 2.65 -14.75 1.89
N MET A 91 1.77 -14.17 2.70
CA MET A 91 2.15 -13.43 3.92
C MET A 91 3.05 -14.26 4.83
N GLY A 92 2.63 -15.50 5.13
CA GLY A 92 3.41 -16.39 5.98
C GLY A 92 4.76 -16.80 5.36
N LEU A 93 4.84 -16.94 4.03
CA LEU A 93 6.09 -17.27 3.34
C LEU A 93 7.10 -16.12 3.44
N PHE A 94 6.64 -14.90 3.11
CA PHE A 94 7.46 -13.69 3.20
C PHE A 94 7.92 -13.44 4.63
N ALA A 95 7.01 -13.53 5.60
CA ALA A 95 7.35 -13.34 7.00
C ALA A 95 8.37 -14.36 7.50
N ARG A 96 8.22 -15.64 7.14
CA ARG A 96 9.21 -16.67 7.50
C ARG A 96 10.59 -16.39 6.92
N LYS A 97 10.67 -15.74 5.76
CA LYS A 97 11.94 -15.34 5.16
C LYS A 97 12.53 -14.11 5.82
N MET A 98 11.71 -13.11 6.14
CA MET A 98 12.14 -11.94 6.90
C MET A 98 12.61 -12.31 8.32
N ASP A 99 11.94 -13.25 8.98
CA ASP A 99 12.24 -13.63 10.36
C ASP A 99 13.62 -14.28 10.53
N LYS A 100 14.14 -14.94 9.48
CA LYS A 100 15.53 -15.43 9.45
C LYS A 100 16.57 -14.32 9.65
N TYR A 101 16.20 -13.09 9.35
CA TYR A 101 17.04 -11.92 9.53
C TYR A 101 16.67 -11.13 10.79
N SER A 102 15.72 -11.56 11.62
CA SER A 102 15.43 -10.87 12.88
C SER A 102 16.48 -11.24 13.95
N SER A 103 17.02 -10.22 14.64
CA SER A 103 18.16 -10.35 15.57
C SER A 103 17.84 -11.11 16.86
N SER A 104 16.60 -11.55 17.05
CA SER A 104 16.14 -12.29 18.24
C SER A 104 16.39 -13.80 18.16
N SER A 105 17.03 -14.29 17.08
CA SER A 105 17.26 -15.73 16.87
C SER A 105 18.47 -16.31 17.62
N SER A 106 19.10 -15.56 18.54
CA SER A 106 20.33 -16.01 19.23
C SER A 106 20.26 -16.04 20.76
N SER A 107 19.12 -15.79 21.41
CA SER A 107 19.01 -15.86 22.88
C SER A 107 17.58 -16.12 23.39
N SER A 108 16.91 -17.14 22.88
CA SER A 108 15.72 -17.70 23.56
C SER A 108 15.45 -19.14 23.10
N SER A 109 16.37 -20.04 23.47
CA SER A 109 15.94 -21.38 23.85
C SER A 109 15.21 -21.23 25.18
N GLN A 110 13.95 -21.70 25.20
CA GLN A 110 13.04 -21.81 26.36
C GLN A 110 12.00 -20.67 26.48
N GLY A 111 10.78 -20.95 26.00
CA GLY A 111 9.59 -20.47 26.70
C GLY A 111 8.52 -19.70 25.93
N ASN A 112 8.22 -20.00 24.66
CA ASN A 112 6.83 -20.15 24.19
C ASN A 112 6.80 -20.71 22.76
N ASN A 113 6.54 -22.00 22.60
CA ASN A 113 6.18 -22.60 21.31
C ASN A 113 4.75 -22.17 20.92
N ASN A 114 4.56 -20.87 20.70
CA ASN A 114 3.32 -20.29 20.16
C ASN A 114 3.60 -19.43 18.91
N ILE A 115 4.69 -19.70 18.18
CA ILE A 115 4.67 -19.55 16.71
C ILE A 115 4.25 -20.92 16.13
N GLY A 116 3.15 -21.44 16.66
CA GLY A 116 2.53 -22.72 16.31
C GLY A 116 1.35 -22.54 15.36
N GLY A 117 1.41 -21.52 14.50
CA GLY A 117 0.46 -21.33 13.42
C GLY A 117 1.05 -21.88 12.14
N GLY A 118 0.37 -22.81 11.47
CA GLY A 118 0.73 -23.18 10.09
C GLY A 118 0.78 -21.95 9.19
N LEU A 119 1.33 -22.07 7.98
CA LEU A 119 1.43 -20.98 6.98
C LEU A 119 0.11 -20.19 6.76
N LEU A 120 -1.03 -20.78 7.15
CA LEU A 120 -2.38 -20.27 7.01
C LEU A 120 -2.91 -19.47 8.23
N ASP A 121 -2.22 -19.48 9.37
CA ASP A 121 -2.57 -18.70 10.58
C ASP A 121 -1.88 -17.31 10.59
N TYR A 122 -1.30 -16.94 9.45
CA TYR A 122 -0.62 -15.68 9.29
C TYR A 122 -1.60 -14.60 8.83
N ASP A 123 -1.59 -13.46 9.52
CA ASP A 123 -2.34 -12.27 9.16
C ASP A 123 -1.39 -11.11 8.84
N TYR A 124 -1.97 -10.03 8.33
CA TYR A 124 -1.20 -8.88 7.88
C TYR A 124 -0.53 -8.13 9.04
N ASP A 125 -1.09 -8.17 10.25
CA ASP A 125 -0.52 -7.48 11.40
C ASP A 125 0.74 -8.21 11.89
N LYS A 126 0.74 -9.54 11.90
CA LYS A 126 1.94 -10.36 12.14
C LYS A 126 3.03 -10.08 11.08
N PHE A 127 2.65 -9.91 9.82
CA PHE A 127 3.58 -9.56 8.74
C PHE A 127 4.28 -8.21 8.99
N VAL A 128 3.50 -7.20 9.40
CA VAL A 128 4.05 -5.88 9.76
C VAL A 128 4.91 -5.97 11.03
N GLU A 129 4.53 -6.80 12.01
CA GLU A 129 5.34 -7.01 13.22
C GLU A 129 6.72 -7.60 12.90
N VAL A 130 6.80 -8.62 12.04
CA VAL A 130 8.08 -9.17 11.58
C VAL A 130 8.90 -8.12 10.85
N SER A 131 8.28 -7.31 10.00
CA SER A 131 8.96 -6.19 9.34
C SER A 131 9.57 -5.20 10.36
N LYS A 132 8.86 -4.88 11.44
CA LYS A 132 9.38 -4.04 12.54
C LYS A 132 10.60 -4.68 13.22
N LYS A 133 10.58 -6.00 13.46
CA LYS A 133 11.72 -6.74 14.03
C LYS A 133 12.94 -6.72 13.12
N VAL A 134 12.76 -6.75 11.79
CA VAL A 134 13.85 -6.58 10.84
C VAL A 134 14.49 -5.19 10.97
N MET A 135 13.73 -4.14 11.30
CA MET A 135 14.32 -2.80 11.47
C MET A 135 15.13 -2.61 12.76
N GLN A 136 14.82 -3.36 13.81
CA GLN A 136 15.42 -3.16 15.14
C GLN A 136 16.94 -3.39 15.13
N GLY A 137 17.69 -2.43 15.68
CA GLY A 137 19.14 -2.51 15.82
C GLY A 137 19.91 -2.40 14.49
N ARG A 138 19.27 -1.93 13.41
CA ARG A 138 19.89 -1.76 12.09
C ARG A 138 19.89 -0.31 11.64
N SER A 139 20.96 0.10 10.98
CA SER A 139 21.00 1.35 10.22
C SER A 139 20.09 1.26 8.98
N ARG A 140 19.69 2.41 8.42
CA ARG A 140 18.84 2.48 7.20
C ARG A 140 19.40 1.61 6.07
N LYS A 141 20.70 1.69 5.80
CA LYS A 141 21.38 0.88 4.78
C LYS A 141 21.29 -0.62 5.07
N GLN A 142 21.48 -1.04 6.31
CA GLN A 142 21.35 -2.45 6.70
C GLN A 142 19.92 -2.96 6.57
N GLN A 143 18.92 -2.14 6.91
CA GLN A 143 17.51 -2.49 6.73
C GLN A 143 17.21 -2.75 5.25
N GLN A 144 17.62 -1.82 4.38
CA GLN A 144 17.40 -1.91 2.95
C GLN A 144 18.06 -3.15 2.33
N GLN A 145 19.30 -3.44 2.73
CA GLN A 145 20.04 -4.62 2.29
C GLN A 145 19.35 -5.93 2.70
N VAL A 146 18.88 -6.03 3.95
CA VAL A 146 18.17 -7.23 4.40
C VAL A 146 16.90 -7.48 3.59
N VAL A 147 16.11 -6.44 3.33
CA VAL A 147 14.88 -6.59 2.54
C VAL A 147 15.20 -6.99 1.10
N ARG A 148 16.24 -6.39 0.51
CA ARG A 148 16.72 -6.79 -0.81
C ARG A 148 17.09 -8.28 -0.87
N GLU A 149 17.79 -8.78 0.13
CA GLU A 149 18.12 -10.22 0.24
C GLU A 149 16.86 -11.09 0.40
N VAL A 150 15.87 -10.64 1.16
CA VAL A 150 14.57 -11.32 1.26
C VAL A 150 13.91 -11.41 -0.11
N LEU A 151 13.84 -10.31 -0.86
CA LEU A 151 13.26 -10.26 -2.21
C LEU A 151 14.01 -11.18 -3.18
N LEU A 152 15.34 -11.14 -3.18
CA LEU A 152 16.17 -12.03 -4.01
C LEU A 152 15.93 -13.50 -3.69
N SER A 153 15.78 -13.83 -2.40
CA SER A 153 15.52 -15.20 -2.01
C SER A 153 14.14 -15.72 -2.47
N MET A 154 13.20 -14.85 -2.84
CA MET A 154 11.92 -15.26 -3.44
C MET A 154 12.10 -15.77 -4.87
N LEU A 155 13.18 -15.38 -5.54
CA LEU A 155 13.45 -15.77 -6.91
C LEU A 155 14.16 -17.13 -6.98
N PRO A 156 13.94 -17.91 -8.05
CA PRO A 156 14.79 -19.07 -8.36
C PRO A 156 16.26 -18.66 -8.57
N PRO A 157 17.24 -19.54 -8.27
CA PRO A 157 18.64 -19.26 -8.54
C PRO A 157 18.91 -18.89 -10.00
N GLY A 158 19.68 -17.83 -10.23
CA GLY A 158 20.00 -17.30 -11.57
C GLY A 158 18.89 -16.47 -12.23
N ALA A 159 17.69 -16.41 -11.66
CA ALA A 159 16.58 -15.69 -12.28
C ALA A 159 16.85 -14.20 -12.56
N PRO A 160 17.55 -13.40 -11.72
CA PRO A 160 17.81 -11.98 -12.01
C PRO A 160 18.54 -11.74 -13.35
N ALA A 161 19.62 -12.49 -13.60
CA ALA A 161 20.38 -12.38 -14.85
C ALA A 161 19.52 -12.81 -16.06
N GLN A 162 18.67 -13.82 -15.88
CA GLN A 162 17.74 -14.28 -16.90
C GLN A 162 16.64 -13.24 -17.18
N PHE A 163 16.09 -12.59 -16.14
CA PHE A 163 15.07 -11.55 -16.29
C PHE A 163 15.61 -10.33 -17.04
N ARG A 164 16.79 -9.84 -16.68
CA ARG A 164 17.45 -8.73 -17.39
C ARG A 164 17.67 -9.02 -18.88
N LYS A 165 17.91 -10.29 -19.24
CA LYS A 165 18.09 -10.71 -20.63
C LYS A 165 16.76 -10.89 -21.37
N LEU A 166 15.73 -11.37 -20.68
CA LEU A 166 14.43 -11.72 -21.27
C LEU A 166 13.44 -10.55 -21.31
N PHE A 167 13.61 -9.54 -20.46
CA PHE A 167 12.70 -8.41 -20.32
C PHE A 167 13.47 -7.09 -20.38
N PRO A 168 13.92 -6.63 -21.56
CA PRO A 168 14.48 -5.29 -21.69
C PRO A 168 13.44 -4.24 -21.26
N PRO A 169 13.87 -3.10 -20.68
CA PRO A 169 12.99 -2.02 -20.26
C PRO A 169 12.40 -1.36 -21.51
N THR A 170 11.27 -1.91 -21.93
CA THR A 170 10.47 -1.45 -23.07
C THR A 170 9.13 -1.03 -22.51
N LYS A 171 8.46 -0.09 -23.19
CA LYS A 171 7.09 0.31 -22.86
C LYS A 171 6.17 -0.88 -22.60
N TRP A 172 6.25 -1.92 -23.44
CA TRP A 172 5.45 -3.14 -23.24
C TRP A 172 5.76 -3.83 -21.91
N ALA A 173 7.05 -3.98 -21.55
CA ALA A 173 7.44 -4.59 -20.28
C ALA A 173 6.98 -3.74 -19.08
N GLU A 174 7.06 -2.42 -19.21
CA GLU A 174 6.65 -1.46 -18.17
C GLU A 174 5.13 -1.49 -17.95
N GLU A 175 4.33 -1.44 -19.02
CA GLU A 175 2.87 -1.57 -18.97
C GLU A 175 2.44 -2.95 -18.47
N PHE A 176 3.13 -4.02 -18.88
CA PHE A 176 2.85 -5.38 -18.40
C PHE A 176 3.09 -5.51 -16.90
N ASN A 177 4.20 -4.98 -16.37
CA ASN A 177 4.49 -5.02 -14.94
C ASN A 177 3.49 -4.18 -14.13
N ALA A 178 3.08 -3.02 -14.63
CA ALA A 178 2.01 -2.23 -14.01
C ALA A 178 0.68 -3.01 -13.96
N ALA A 179 0.28 -3.61 -15.09
CA ALA A 179 -0.93 -4.42 -15.18
C ALA A 179 -0.90 -5.67 -14.30
N LEU A 180 0.26 -6.31 -14.14
CA LEU A 180 0.44 -7.47 -13.26
C LEU A 180 0.43 -7.08 -11.78
N THR A 181 0.95 -5.89 -11.45
CA THR A 181 1.10 -5.43 -10.06
C THR A 181 -0.24 -5.29 -9.35
N VAL A 182 -1.26 -4.78 -10.04
CA VAL A 182 -2.59 -4.59 -9.47
C VAL A 182 -3.21 -5.90 -8.95
N PRO A 183 -3.41 -6.95 -9.76
CA PRO A 183 -3.96 -8.23 -9.28
C PRO A 183 -3.00 -9.03 -8.40
N PHE A 184 -1.68 -8.88 -8.55
CA PHE A 184 -0.73 -9.72 -7.81
C PHE A 184 -0.40 -9.17 -6.41
N PHE A 185 -0.33 -7.85 -6.26
CA PHE A 185 0.10 -7.20 -5.02
C PHE A 185 -1.03 -6.50 -4.27
N HIS A 186 -2.29 -6.58 -4.71
CA HIS A 186 -3.40 -5.93 -3.97
C HIS A 186 -3.51 -6.36 -2.50
N TRP A 187 -3.15 -7.60 -2.18
CA TRP A 187 -3.15 -8.09 -0.79
C TRP A 187 -2.08 -7.39 0.05
N LEU A 188 -0.96 -7.03 -0.58
CA LEU A 188 0.20 -6.42 0.05
C LEU A 188 0.00 -4.92 0.22
N VAL A 189 -0.38 -4.22 -0.84
CA VAL A 189 -0.44 -2.76 -0.86
C VAL A 189 -1.85 -2.19 -0.77
N GLY A 190 -2.89 -3.00 -0.90
CA GLY A 190 -4.28 -2.54 -0.93
C GLY A 190 -4.77 -2.21 -2.35
N PRO A 191 -5.93 -1.56 -2.48
CA PRO A 191 -6.54 -1.24 -3.77
C PRO A 191 -5.67 -0.33 -4.62
N SER A 192 -5.51 -0.72 -5.87
CA SER A 192 -4.71 0.01 -6.84
C SER A 192 -5.30 -0.09 -8.25
N GLU A 193 -4.90 0.84 -9.09
CA GLU A 193 -5.31 0.89 -10.49
C GLU A 193 -4.16 1.33 -11.40
N VAL A 194 -4.21 0.89 -12.66
CA VAL A 194 -3.21 1.28 -13.66
C VAL A 194 -3.60 2.62 -14.27
N VAL A 195 -2.71 3.60 -14.16
CA VAL A 195 -2.86 4.98 -14.64
C VAL A 195 -1.90 5.27 -15.82
N GLU A 196 -2.26 6.27 -16.64
CA GLU A 196 -1.36 6.81 -17.66
C GLU A 196 -0.35 7.75 -17.00
N VAL A 197 0.91 7.59 -17.40
CA VAL A 197 2.04 8.41 -16.95
C VAL A 197 2.89 8.79 -18.17
N GLU A 198 3.69 9.83 -18.03
CA GLU A 198 4.68 10.23 -19.03
C GLU A 198 6.07 9.83 -18.54
N VAL A 199 6.75 8.97 -19.31
CA VAL A 199 8.11 8.50 -19.04
C VAL A 199 8.97 8.85 -20.24
N ASN A 200 10.03 9.63 -20.04
CA ASN A 200 10.94 10.08 -21.09
C ASN A 200 10.24 10.74 -22.29
N GLY A 201 9.15 11.49 -22.04
CA GLY A 201 8.36 12.15 -23.07
C GLY A 201 7.36 11.24 -23.81
N GLU A 202 7.25 9.96 -23.44
CA GLU A 202 6.26 9.04 -23.99
C GLU A 202 5.15 8.75 -22.98
N LYS A 203 3.90 8.89 -23.42
CA LYS A 203 2.72 8.48 -22.66
C LYS A 203 2.54 6.97 -22.70
N GLN A 204 2.35 6.36 -21.53
CA GLN A 204 2.18 4.92 -21.40
C GLN A 204 1.41 4.55 -20.14
N ARG A 205 0.80 3.37 -20.13
CA ARG A 205 0.02 2.84 -18.98
C ARG A 205 0.90 2.05 -18.01
N SER A 206 2.04 2.64 -17.62
CA SER A 206 3.03 2.02 -16.75
C SER A 206 2.99 2.54 -15.30
N GLY A 207 2.03 3.41 -14.97
CA GLY A 207 1.79 3.87 -13.61
C GLY A 207 0.81 2.98 -12.87
N VAL A 208 1.03 2.78 -11.58
CA VAL A 208 0.08 2.16 -10.66
C VAL A 208 -0.19 3.14 -9.53
N HIS A 209 -1.45 3.52 -9.37
CA HIS A 209 -1.91 4.35 -8.26
C HIS A 209 -2.52 3.46 -7.18
N ILE A 210 -1.88 3.40 -6.01
CA ILE A 210 -2.41 2.75 -4.81
C ILE A 210 -3.24 3.78 -4.05
N LYS A 211 -4.55 3.56 -3.96
CA LYS A 211 -5.49 4.53 -3.37
C LYS A 211 -5.20 4.80 -1.90
N LYS A 212 -4.93 3.74 -1.13
CA LYS A 212 -4.53 3.78 0.28
C LYS A 212 -3.64 2.59 0.57
N CYS A 213 -2.37 2.85 0.81
CA CYS A 213 -1.34 1.84 0.99
C CYS A 213 -1.52 1.12 2.32
N ARG A 214 -1.95 -0.15 2.24
CA ARG A 214 -2.16 -1.02 3.40
C ARG A 214 -0.91 -1.14 4.26
N TYR A 215 0.28 -1.21 3.65
CA TYR A 215 1.52 -1.33 4.40
C TYR A 215 1.86 -0.05 5.17
N LEU A 216 1.72 1.10 4.51
CA LEU A 216 1.94 2.40 5.14
C LEU A 216 0.92 2.65 6.26
N GLU A 217 -0.36 2.36 6.01
CA GLU A 217 -1.45 2.45 6.99
C GLU A 217 -1.17 1.59 8.24
N ASN A 218 -0.84 0.30 8.05
CA ASN A 218 -0.61 -0.62 9.16
C ASN A 218 0.72 -0.39 9.89
N SER A 219 1.78 0.00 9.17
CA SER A 219 3.09 0.26 9.77
C SER A 219 3.12 1.61 10.49
N GLY A 220 2.34 2.58 10.02
CA GLY A 220 2.22 3.92 10.59
C GLY A 220 3.52 4.72 10.57
N CYS A 221 4.56 4.31 9.85
CA CYS A 221 5.85 4.96 9.95
C CYS A 221 6.48 5.23 8.58
N VAL A 222 6.87 6.49 8.35
CA VAL A 222 7.63 6.93 7.17
C VAL A 222 8.89 6.06 7.01
N GLY A 223 9.64 5.85 8.10
CA GLY A 223 10.84 5.02 8.08
C GLY A 223 10.59 3.56 7.66
N MET A 224 9.43 2.99 8.00
CA MET A 224 9.03 1.64 7.54
C MET A 224 8.73 1.66 6.04
N CYS A 225 7.88 2.59 5.59
CA CYS A 225 7.56 2.72 4.17
C CYS A 225 8.83 2.89 3.31
N VAL A 226 9.72 3.79 3.73
CA VAL A 226 10.91 4.13 2.95
C VAL A 226 11.95 3.00 2.96
N ASN A 227 12.30 2.47 4.14
CA ASN A 227 13.41 1.53 4.26
C ASN A 227 13.02 0.06 4.08
N MET A 228 11.73 -0.29 4.23
CA MET A 228 11.25 -1.68 4.08
C MET A 228 10.47 -1.92 2.79
N CYS A 229 9.95 -0.87 2.16
CA CYS A 229 9.17 -1.01 0.92
C CYS A 229 9.84 -0.25 -0.22
N LYS A 230 9.81 1.08 -0.19
CA LYS A 230 10.23 1.93 -1.33
C LYS A 230 11.66 1.63 -1.81
N ILE A 231 12.67 1.90 -0.99
CA ILE A 231 14.07 1.84 -1.46
C ILE A 231 14.47 0.41 -1.88
N PRO A 232 14.16 -0.64 -1.10
CA PRO A 232 14.48 -2.01 -1.52
C PRO A 232 13.75 -2.45 -2.78
N THR A 233 12.49 -2.07 -2.96
CA THR A 233 11.72 -2.44 -4.16
C THR A 233 12.23 -1.70 -5.40
N GLN A 234 12.54 -0.39 -5.30
CA GLN A 234 13.14 0.35 -6.41
C GLN A 234 14.50 -0.24 -6.82
N ASP A 235 15.35 -0.57 -5.84
CA ASP A 235 16.65 -1.19 -6.09
C ASP A 235 16.50 -2.57 -6.75
N PHE A 236 15.61 -3.41 -6.23
CA PHE A 236 15.34 -4.73 -6.78
C PHE A 236 14.87 -4.66 -8.24
N PHE A 237 13.86 -3.84 -8.55
CA PHE A 237 13.38 -3.72 -9.92
C PHE A 237 14.44 -3.11 -10.85
N THR A 238 15.11 -2.04 -10.43
CA THR A 238 16.06 -1.31 -11.28
C THR A 238 17.34 -2.10 -11.52
N ASN A 239 17.95 -2.65 -10.46
CA ASN A 239 19.29 -3.23 -10.52
C ASN A 239 19.28 -4.75 -10.72
N GLU A 240 18.31 -5.46 -10.13
CA GLU A 240 18.20 -6.92 -10.25
C GLU A 240 17.33 -7.33 -11.43
N PHE A 241 16.16 -6.70 -11.58
CA PHE A 241 15.21 -7.03 -12.64
C PHE A 241 15.52 -6.30 -13.96
N GLY A 242 16.26 -5.19 -13.91
CA GLY A 242 16.61 -4.37 -15.07
C GLY A 242 15.46 -3.51 -15.60
N LEU A 243 14.45 -3.28 -14.78
CA LEU A 243 13.27 -2.49 -15.11
C LEU A 243 13.21 -1.31 -14.13
N PRO A 244 13.51 -0.08 -14.57
CA PRO A 244 13.45 1.09 -13.70
C PRO A 244 12.07 1.21 -13.04
N LEU A 245 12.07 1.52 -11.74
CA LEU A 245 10.85 1.73 -10.98
C LEU A 245 11.06 2.90 -10.01
N THR A 246 10.15 3.87 -10.07
CA THR A 246 10.05 4.94 -9.07
C THR A 246 8.79 4.75 -8.25
N MET A 247 8.91 4.87 -6.93
CA MET A 247 7.78 4.81 -6.00
C MET A 247 7.64 6.12 -5.25
N ILE A 248 6.43 6.69 -5.26
CA ILE A 248 6.15 8.03 -4.70
C ILE A 248 5.04 7.87 -3.65
N PRO A 249 5.39 7.66 -2.37
CA PRO A 249 4.41 7.61 -1.30
C PRO A 249 3.90 9.02 -0.96
N ASN A 250 2.60 9.15 -0.72
CA ASN A 250 2.01 10.31 -0.10
C ASN A 250 1.65 9.97 1.35
N PHE A 251 2.28 10.66 2.29
CA PHE A 251 2.09 10.37 3.71
C PHE A 251 0.89 11.11 4.34
N GLU A 252 0.27 12.05 3.62
CA GLU A 252 -0.92 12.78 4.08
C GLU A 252 -2.19 11.95 3.87
N ASP A 253 -2.34 11.34 2.69
CA ASP A 253 -3.49 10.51 2.32
C ASP A 253 -3.20 9.00 2.33
N MET A 254 -1.97 8.62 2.67
CA MET A 254 -1.47 7.24 2.67
C MET A 254 -1.48 6.56 1.28
N SER A 255 -1.65 7.28 0.18
CA SER A 255 -1.55 6.74 -1.18
C SER A 255 -0.10 6.48 -1.58
N CYS A 256 0.10 5.77 -2.68
CA CYS A 256 1.43 5.60 -3.27
C CYS A 256 1.35 5.39 -4.77
N GLU A 257 2.22 6.04 -5.52
CA GLU A 257 2.39 5.78 -6.94
C GLU A 257 3.58 4.85 -7.17
N MET A 258 3.47 3.98 -8.16
CA MET A 258 4.56 3.15 -8.68
C MET A 258 4.65 3.38 -10.19
N ILE A 259 5.78 3.86 -10.67
CA ILE A 259 5.96 4.25 -12.07
C ILE A 259 7.05 3.37 -12.67
N TYR A 260 6.62 2.37 -13.45
CA TYR A 260 7.52 1.51 -14.20
C TYR A 260 8.09 2.25 -15.41
N GLY A 261 9.39 2.10 -15.64
CA GLY A 261 10.16 2.82 -16.66
C GLY A 261 10.82 4.10 -16.17
N GLN A 262 10.37 4.65 -15.04
CA GLN A 262 10.99 5.84 -14.46
C GLN A 262 12.16 5.47 -13.55
N THR A 263 13.34 6.04 -13.83
CA THR A 263 14.52 5.88 -12.98
C THR A 263 14.31 6.54 -11.63
N PRO A 264 14.50 5.82 -10.51
CA PRO A 264 14.36 6.40 -9.19
C PRO A 264 15.42 7.49 -8.95
N PRO A 265 15.09 8.54 -8.19
CA PRO A 265 16.07 9.56 -7.83
C PRO A 265 17.18 8.95 -6.94
N PRO A 266 18.37 9.59 -6.89
CA PRO A 266 19.36 9.29 -5.87
C PRO A 266 18.76 9.38 -4.45
N ILE A 267 19.23 8.54 -3.54
CA ILE A 267 18.68 8.46 -2.17
C ILE A 267 18.76 9.80 -1.45
N GLU A 268 19.82 10.57 -1.70
CA GLU A 268 20.07 11.89 -1.10
C GLU A 268 19.09 12.97 -1.59
N GLU A 269 18.55 12.79 -2.78
CA GLU A 269 17.60 13.72 -3.42
C GLU A 269 16.15 13.27 -3.28
N ASP A 270 15.91 12.07 -2.73
CA ASP A 270 14.58 11.50 -2.60
C ASP A 270 13.76 12.26 -1.54
N PRO A 271 12.64 12.91 -1.91
CA PRO A 271 11.83 13.67 -0.96
C PRO A 271 11.31 12.82 0.20
N ALA A 272 11.07 11.52 -0.01
CA ALA A 272 10.59 10.63 1.03
C ALA A 272 11.65 10.36 2.12
N MET A 273 12.94 10.53 1.80
CA MET A 273 14.04 10.40 2.77
C MET A 273 14.18 11.62 3.69
N LEU A 274 13.63 12.77 3.29
CA LEU A 274 13.69 14.03 4.02
C LEU A 274 12.52 14.20 5.00
N GLN A 275 11.45 13.44 4.84
CA GLN A 275 10.26 13.54 5.69
C GLN A 275 10.54 12.99 7.09
N PRO A 276 10.25 13.75 8.17
CA PRO A 276 10.37 13.24 9.53
C PRO A 276 9.32 12.15 9.80
N CYS A 277 9.65 11.19 10.65
CA CYS A 277 8.64 10.24 11.12
C CYS A 277 7.59 10.96 11.96
N TYR A 278 6.31 10.86 11.59
CA TYR A 278 5.22 11.35 12.42
C TYR A 278 5.21 10.65 13.77
N THR A 279 5.48 11.38 14.86
CA THR A 279 5.61 10.83 16.22
C THR A 279 4.35 10.10 16.68
N THR A 280 3.16 10.57 16.26
CA THR A 280 1.88 9.95 16.61
C THR A 280 1.64 8.63 15.87
N MET A 281 2.19 8.47 14.67
CA MET A 281 1.97 7.29 13.83
C MET A 281 3.08 6.25 14.01
N CYS A 282 4.31 6.69 14.27
CA CYS A 282 5.48 5.83 14.39
C CYS A 282 5.72 5.40 15.85
N GLN A 283 4.96 4.42 16.35
CA GLN A 283 5.18 3.81 17.66
C GLN A 283 6.21 2.66 17.57
N PHE A 284 7.50 3.00 17.54
CA PHE A 284 8.58 2.03 17.78
C PHE A 284 9.00 2.09 19.25
N ASN A 285 8.51 1.17 20.07
CA ASN A 285 8.99 0.85 21.42
C ASN A 285 9.57 2.03 22.25
N GLY A 286 8.84 3.15 22.34
CA GLY A 286 9.10 4.23 23.31
C GLY A 286 10.48 4.88 23.29
N LYS A 287 11.31 4.69 22.26
CA LYS A 287 12.61 5.36 22.14
C LYS A 287 12.81 5.84 20.71
N SER A 288 12.77 7.17 20.55
CA SER A 288 13.26 7.86 19.37
C SER A 288 14.76 7.59 19.23
N GLN A 289 15.14 6.72 18.31
CA GLN A 289 16.50 6.72 17.77
C GLN A 289 16.41 7.29 16.37
N PHE A 290 16.62 8.60 16.30
CA PHE A 290 17.04 9.31 15.10
C PHE A 290 18.56 9.35 15.07
#